data_AF-A6GA11-F1
#
_entry.id   AF-A6GA11-F1
#
_cell.length_a   1.000
_cell.length_b   1.000
_cell.length_c   1.000
_cell.angle_alpha   90.00
_cell.angle_beta   90.00
_cell.angle_gamma   90.00
#
_symmetry.space_group_name_H-M   'P 1'
#
loop_
_entity.id
_entity.type
_entity.pdbx_description
1 polymer ?
#
loop_
_entity_poly.entity_id
_entity_poly.type
_entity_poly.pdbx_seq_one_letter_code
_entity_poly.pdbx_strand_id
1 'polypeptide(L)'
;MRDRRILPASLLLVLAIIGAVVFLVSPGPEPEPAAPPRPSAAEARGVAPEPSTSSKPADPENAAPPKRVRTHARADAQRVRAGLAKLAEADDARGTASARGPSRDGAEPPTKVDETDGPGQLTDRIGLDPAAVEALSAEFLPLTNECIEQARERDPELVGLLAVEVDMAGDPELGAVIDDVRFPDARNEVRDPELQTCIRETALSMLLPSPEQGGQERLMLTVPIESEQAPTKNQTKNQ
;
A
#
# COMPACT_ATOMS: atom_id res chain seq x y z
N MET A 1 -49.67 18.54 -29.25
CA MET A 1 -48.40 19.06 -29.82
C MET A 1 -47.30 18.08 -29.43
N ARG A 2 -46.74 17.34 -30.40
CA ARG A 2 -45.69 16.33 -30.17
C ARG A 2 -44.36 16.96 -30.56
N ASP A 3 -43.57 17.37 -29.57
CA ASP A 3 -42.18 17.78 -29.79
C ASP A 3 -41.37 16.57 -30.25
N ARG A 4 -41.17 16.48 -31.57
CA ARG A 4 -40.15 15.61 -32.16
C ARG A 4 -38.80 16.17 -31.73
N ARG A 5 -38.24 15.63 -30.65
CA ARG A 5 -36.85 15.83 -30.26
C ARG A 5 -35.97 15.31 -31.39
N ILE A 6 -35.52 16.23 -32.24
CA ILE A 6 -34.48 15.97 -33.23
C ILE A 6 -33.20 15.81 -32.40
N LEU A 7 -32.88 14.56 -32.05
CA LEU A 7 -31.54 14.23 -31.57
C LEU A 7 -30.57 14.67 -32.66
N PRO A 8 -29.63 15.57 -32.36
CA PRO A 8 -28.75 16.11 -33.38
C PRO A 8 -27.90 14.96 -33.91
N ALA A 9 -27.85 14.80 -35.24
CA ALA A 9 -27.09 13.73 -35.91
C ALA A 9 -25.62 13.68 -35.46
N SER A 10 -25.09 14.80 -34.94
CA SER A 10 -23.77 14.87 -34.32
C SER A 10 -23.61 13.96 -33.09
N LEU A 11 -24.65 13.78 -32.26
CA LEU A 11 -24.56 12.91 -31.08
C LEU A 11 -24.40 11.44 -31.48
N LEU A 12 -25.13 10.99 -32.51
CA LEU A 12 -25.00 9.62 -33.03
C LEU A 12 -23.62 9.39 -33.66
N LEU A 13 -23.08 10.39 -34.36
CA LEU A 13 -21.73 10.31 -34.93
C LEU A 13 -20.66 10.16 -33.83
N VAL A 14 -20.75 10.97 -32.77
CA VAL A 14 -19.80 10.91 -31.64
C VAL A 14 -19.87 9.55 -30.94
N LEU A 15 -21.08 9.03 -30.69
CA LEU A 15 -21.24 7.70 -30.08
C LEU A 15 -20.68 6.58 -30.96
N ALA A 16 -20.83 6.67 -32.29
CA ALA A 16 -20.27 5.70 -33.21
C ALA A 16 -18.73 5.71 -33.22
N ILE A 17 -18.11 6.89 -33.16
CA ILE A 17 -16.65 7.02 -33.10
C ILE A 17 -16.11 6.45 -31.78
N ILE A 18 -16.74 6.78 -30.65
CA ILE A 18 -16.35 6.24 -29.33
C ILE A 18 -16.46 4.71 -29.33
N GLY A 19 -17.55 4.15 -29.86
CA GLY A 19 -17.72 2.70 -29.97
C GLY A 19 -16.64 2.02 -30.82
N ALA A 20 -16.26 2.62 -31.95
CA ALA A 20 -15.20 2.10 -32.82
C ALA A 20 -13.81 2.13 -32.15
N VAL A 21 -13.50 3.19 -31.41
CA VAL A 21 -12.23 3.30 -30.67
C VAL A 21 -12.16 2.27 -29.55
N VAL A 22 -13.24 2.10 -28.77
CA VAL A 22 -13.30 1.09 -27.71
C VAL A 22 -13.17 -0.33 -28.29
N PHE A 23 -13.78 -0.60 -29.45
CA PHE A 23 -13.68 -1.90 -30.11
C PHE A 23 -12.26 -2.19 -30.62
N LEU A 24 -11.52 -1.17 -31.11
CA LEU A 24 -10.14 -1.33 -31.57
C LEU A 24 -9.11 -1.46 -30.43
N VAL A 25 -9.40 -0.90 -29.25
CA VAL A 25 -8.50 -0.95 -28.08
C VAL A 25 -8.81 -2.13 -27.15
N SER A 26 -9.95 -2.79 -27.32
CA SER A 26 -10.28 -3.98 -26.52
C SER A 26 -9.28 -5.10 -26.84
N PRO A 27 -8.46 -5.54 -25.86
CA PRO A 27 -7.54 -6.64 -26.06
C PRO A 27 -8.35 -7.88 -26.46
N GLY A 28 -7.94 -8.51 -27.56
CA GLY A 28 -8.57 -9.75 -28.01
C GLY A 28 -8.56 -10.80 -26.89
N PRO A 29 -9.53 -11.73 -26.87
CA PRO A 29 -9.57 -12.79 -25.87
C PRO A 29 -8.23 -13.53 -25.90
N GLU A 30 -7.49 -13.40 -24.80
CA GLU A 30 -6.20 -14.03 -24.63
C GLU A 30 -6.39 -15.55 -24.85
N PRO A 31 -5.57 -16.18 -25.73
CA PRO A 31 -5.69 -17.60 -25.98
C PRO A 31 -5.48 -18.34 -24.66
N GLU A 32 -6.53 -19.02 -24.21
CA GLU A 32 -6.56 -19.84 -23.01
C GLU A 32 -5.28 -20.69 -22.94
N PRO A 33 -4.45 -20.52 -21.89
CA PRO A 33 -3.16 -21.19 -21.82
C PRO A 33 -3.37 -22.69 -21.87
N ALA A 34 -2.80 -23.31 -22.91
CA ALA A 34 -2.86 -24.75 -23.12
C ALA A 34 -2.46 -25.46 -21.82
N ALA A 35 -3.39 -26.26 -21.30
CA ALA A 35 -3.19 -27.02 -20.07
C ALA A 35 -1.84 -27.74 -20.10
N PRO A 36 -1.02 -27.65 -19.04
CA PRO A 36 0.28 -28.30 -19.01
C PRO A 36 0.11 -29.81 -19.23
N PRO A 37 1.00 -30.45 -20.01
CA PRO A 37 0.96 -31.88 -20.24
C PRO A 37 1.08 -32.60 -18.90
N ARG A 38 0.06 -33.39 -18.57
CA ARG A 38 0.05 -34.25 -17.39
C ARG A 38 1.29 -35.16 -17.44
N PRO A 39 2.14 -35.20 -16.41
CA PRO A 39 3.26 -36.12 -16.39
C PRO A 39 2.72 -37.55 -16.45
N SER A 40 3.06 -38.22 -17.55
CA SER A 40 2.81 -39.63 -17.77
C SER A 40 3.55 -40.41 -16.69
N ALA A 41 2.79 -41.01 -15.77
CA ALA A 41 3.29 -41.96 -14.80
C ALA A 41 3.75 -43.23 -15.52
N ALA A 42 5.01 -43.24 -15.94
CA ALA A 42 5.70 -44.45 -16.34
C ALA A 42 7.11 -44.43 -15.76
N GLU A 43 7.38 -45.47 -14.96
CA GLU A 43 8.71 -46.00 -14.70
C GLU A 43 9.50 -45.43 -13.51
N ALA A 44 9.16 -45.90 -12.31
CA ALA A 44 10.17 -46.23 -11.30
C ALA A 44 9.78 -47.55 -10.61
N ARG A 45 10.50 -48.60 -11.00
CA ARG A 45 10.42 -49.94 -10.43
C ARG A 45 10.98 -49.92 -8.99
N GLY A 46 10.18 -50.48 -8.07
CA GLY A 46 10.66 -51.42 -7.06
C GLY A 46 11.26 -50.87 -5.77
N VAL A 47 10.41 -50.57 -4.79
CA VAL A 47 10.67 -50.82 -3.36
C VAL A 47 9.36 -51.30 -2.70
N ALA A 48 9.50 -52.25 -1.77
CA ALA A 48 8.50 -53.15 -1.21
C ALA A 48 7.21 -52.49 -0.65
N PRO A 49 6.06 -53.22 -0.67
CA PRO A 49 4.81 -52.74 -0.11
C PRO A 49 4.77 -52.90 1.42
N GLU A 50 4.73 -51.80 2.15
CA GLU A 50 4.17 -51.78 3.51
C GLU A 50 2.64 -51.63 3.43
N PRO A 51 1.86 -52.36 4.25
CA PRO A 51 0.40 -52.35 4.20
C PRO A 51 -0.14 -51.02 4.72
N SER A 52 -0.49 -50.12 3.80
CA SER A 52 -1.30 -48.94 4.10
C SER A 52 -2.72 -49.39 4.44
N THR A 53 -3.04 -49.35 5.74
CA THR A 53 -4.39 -49.44 6.27
C THR A 53 -5.24 -48.31 5.66
N SER A 54 -6.17 -48.72 4.80
CA SER A 54 -7.23 -47.88 4.26
C SER A 54 -8.18 -47.48 5.40
N SER A 55 -7.96 -46.27 5.94
CA SER A 55 -8.88 -45.64 6.86
C SER A 55 -9.88 -44.81 6.06
N LYS A 56 -11.10 -45.34 6.01
CA LYS A 56 -12.34 -44.72 5.55
C LYS A 56 -12.46 -43.27 6.07
N PRO A 57 -12.69 -42.25 5.22
CA PRO A 57 -12.96 -40.90 5.67
C PRO A 57 -14.31 -40.90 6.41
N ALA A 58 -14.29 -40.57 7.69
CA ALA A 58 -15.49 -40.28 8.46
C ALA A 58 -15.84 -38.80 8.27
N ASP A 59 -17.09 -38.55 7.89
CA ASP A 59 -17.70 -37.21 7.79
C ASP A 59 -17.38 -36.33 9.01
N PRO A 60 -16.71 -35.18 8.84
CA PRO A 60 -16.42 -34.25 9.92
C PRO A 60 -17.53 -33.19 10.13
N GLU A 61 -18.80 -33.50 9.88
CA GLU A 61 -19.88 -32.48 9.89
C GLU A 61 -20.65 -32.35 11.22
N ASN A 62 -20.18 -32.90 12.35
CA ASN A 62 -20.91 -32.69 13.62
C ASN A 62 -20.12 -32.86 14.93
N ALA A 63 -18.82 -32.61 14.93
CA ALA A 63 -18.04 -32.61 16.17
C ALA A 63 -18.10 -31.22 16.83
N ALA A 64 -19.01 -31.05 17.80
CA ALA A 64 -19.04 -29.86 18.64
C ALA A 64 -17.65 -29.66 19.29
N PRO A 65 -17.03 -28.46 19.17
CA PRO A 65 -15.67 -28.25 19.62
C PRO A 65 -15.53 -28.50 21.13
N PRO A 66 -14.46 -29.18 21.58
CA PRO A 66 -14.29 -29.55 22.98
C PRO A 66 -14.26 -28.29 23.87
N LYS A 67 -15.18 -28.24 24.85
CA LYS A 67 -15.41 -27.08 25.74
C LYS A 67 -14.14 -26.58 26.46
N ARG A 68 -13.09 -27.39 26.58
CA ARG A 68 -11.85 -27.05 27.28
C ARG A 68 -10.93 -26.09 26.53
N VAL A 69 -11.04 -25.98 25.19
CA VAL A 69 -10.22 -25.04 24.41
C VAL A 69 -10.71 -23.59 24.56
N ARG A 70 -12.01 -23.39 24.83
CA ARG A 70 -12.63 -22.06 24.94
C ARG A 70 -12.22 -21.27 26.18
N THR A 71 -11.79 -21.93 27.26
CA THR A 71 -11.41 -21.25 28.51
C THR A 71 -10.02 -20.64 28.44
N HIS A 72 -9.08 -21.29 27.76
CA HIS A 72 -7.71 -20.77 27.59
C HIS A 72 -7.69 -19.58 26.63
N ALA A 73 -8.39 -19.68 25.50
CA ALA A 73 -8.47 -18.59 24.52
C ALA A 73 -9.03 -17.27 25.10
N ARG A 74 -9.99 -17.35 26.04
CA ARG A 74 -10.52 -16.15 26.72
C ARG A 74 -9.52 -15.53 27.70
N ALA A 75 -8.76 -16.36 28.43
CA ALA A 75 -7.75 -15.88 29.36
C ALA A 75 -6.60 -15.17 28.62
N ASP A 76 -6.18 -15.70 27.48
CA ASP A 76 -5.11 -15.10 26.68
C ASP A 76 -5.57 -13.80 26.02
N ALA A 77 -6.79 -13.75 25.46
CA ALA A 77 -7.36 -12.52 24.91
C ALA A 77 -7.49 -11.40 25.97
N GLN A 78 -7.82 -11.73 27.22
CA GLN A 78 -7.87 -10.75 28.31
C GLN A 78 -6.48 -10.23 28.69
N ARG A 79 -5.44 -11.09 28.66
CA ARG A 79 -4.06 -10.67 28.94
C ARG A 79 -3.53 -9.70 27.88
N VAL A 80 -3.79 -9.97 26.60
CA VAL A 80 -3.39 -9.07 25.51
C VAL A 80 -4.07 -7.71 25.65
N ARG A 81 -5.40 -7.68 25.88
CA ARG A 81 -6.13 -6.42 26.08
C ARG A 81 -5.62 -5.63 27.30
N ALA A 82 -5.35 -6.32 28.41
CA ALA A 82 -4.79 -5.66 29.61
C ALA A 82 -3.37 -5.14 29.40
N GLY A 83 -2.57 -5.81 28.55
CA GLY A 83 -1.24 -5.34 28.16
C GLY A 83 -1.30 -4.07 27.31
N LEU A 84 -2.18 -4.04 26.30
CA LEU A 84 -2.36 -2.87 25.43
C LEU A 84 -2.87 -1.64 26.20
N ALA A 85 -3.80 -1.82 27.14
CA ALA A 85 -4.30 -0.73 27.97
C ALA A 85 -3.18 -0.08 28.83
N LYS A 86 -2.25 -0.88 29.36
CA LYS A 86 -1.11 -0.36 30.15
C LYS A 86 -0.09 0.39 29.31
N LEU A 87 0.05 0.04 28.03
CA LEU A 87 0.95 0.75 27.12
C LEU A 87 0.38 2.13 26.77
N ALA A 88 -0.94 2.21 26.49
CA ALA A 88 -1.62 3.48 26.27
C ALA A 88 -1.48 4.45 27.47
N GLU A 89 -1.67 3.95 28.70
CA GLU A 89 -1.49 4.77 29.93
C GLU A 89 -0.05 5.28 30.11
N ALA A 90 0.96 4.56 29.60
CA ALA A 90 2.37 4.94 29.72
C ALA A 90 2.76 6.04 28.73
N ASP A 91 2.14 6.10 27.56
CA ASP A 91 2.40 7.13 26.55
C ASP A 91 1.73 8.47 26.92
N ASP A 92 0.53 8.45 27.50
CA ASP A 92 -0.13 9.66 28.05
C ASP A 92 0.72 10.33 29.16
N ALA A 93 1.36 9.51 30.01
CA ALA A 93 2.24 10.01 31.06
C ALA A 93 3.53 10.66 30.50
N ARG A 94 3.96 10.28 29.30
CA ARG A 94 5.15 10.87 28.64
C ARG A 94 4.81 12.13 27.83
N GLY A 95 3.63 12.19 27.21
CA GLY A 95 3.19 13.35 26.42
C GLY A 95 3.10 14.64 27.24
N THR A 96 2.71 14.54 28.52
CA THR A 96 2.56 15.73 29.40
C THR A 96 3.87 16.34 29.89
N ALA A 97 5.00 15.62 29.79
CA ALA A 97 6.33 16.14 30.16
C ALA A 97 7.03 16.91 29.03
N SER A 98 6.63 16.70 27.76
CA SER A 98 7.27 17.31 26.59
C SER A 98 6.72 18.70 26.22
N ALA A 99 5.56 19.10 26.76
CA ALA A 99 4.90 20.37 26.42
C ALA A 99 5.45 21.63 27.12
N ARG A 100 6.64 21.57 27.75
CA ARG A 100 7.28 22.73 28.41
C ARG A 100 8.61 23.11 27.76
N GLY A 101 8.59 23.24 26.43
CA GLY A 101 9.59 24.01 25.70
C GLY A 101 9.37 25.52 25.90
N PRO A 102 10.42 26.35 25.97
CA PRO A 102 10.28 27.79 26.17
C PRO A 102 9.60 28.44 24.95
N SER A 103 8.45 29.10 25.19
CA SER A 103 7.82 30.00 24.23
C SER A 103 8.83 31.04 23.76
N ARG A 104 9.19 30.98 22.47
CA ARG A 104 9.78 32.11 21.75
C ARG A 104 8.64 33.00 21.29
N ASP A 105 8.33 33.99 22.12
CA ASP A 105 7.56 35.16 21.68
C ASP A 105 8.37 35.93 20.62
N GLY A 106 7.78 36.13 19.45
CA GLY A 106 8.25 37.08 18.44
C GLY A 106 8.84 36.46 17.18
N ALA A 107 7.98 36.04 16.26
CA ALA A 107 8.33 35.93 14.84
C ALA A 107 7.14 36.39 14.00
N GLU A 108 7.39 37.40 13.18
CA GLU A 108 6.52 37.94 12.14
C GLU A 108 5.84 36.84 11.28
N PRO A 109 4.64 37.10 10.73
CA PRO A 109 3.98 36.17 9.84
C PRO A 109 4.90 35.84 8.65
N PRO A 110 5.24 34.56 8.40
CA PRO A 110 6.06 34.21 7.26
C PRO A 110 5.30 34.52 5.98
N THR A 111 5.85 35.46 5.23
CA THR A 111 5.59 35.66 3.82
C THR A 111 5.68 34.31 3.12
N LYS A 112 4.63 33.95 2.38
CA LYS A 112 4.52 32.77 1.51
C LYS A 112 5.85 32.50 0.81
N VAL A 113 6.53 31.42 1.19
CA VAL A 113 7.80 31.02 0.59
C VAL A 113 7.49 30.02 -0.50
N ASP A 114 8.00 30.33 -1.70
CA ASP A 114 8.09 29.47 -2.87
C ASP A 114 8.55 28.04 -2.53
N GLU A 115 7.75 27.08 -3.01
CA GLU A 115 8.14 25.86 -3.72
C GLU A 115 9.64 25.54 -3.64
N THR A 116 10.07 24.97 -2.52
CA THR A 116 11.42 24.39 -2.39
C THR A 116 11.31 22.90 -2.63
N ASP A 117 11.44 22.48 -3.89
CA ASP A 117 11.57 21.09 -4.32
C ASP A 117 12.90 20.50 -3.80
N GLY A 118 12.92 20.08 -2.54
CA GLY A 118 13.97 19.20 -2.02
C GLY A 118 13.71 17.75 -2.46
N PRO A 119 14.73 16.98 -2.91
CA PRO A 119 14.55 15.57 -3.21
C PRO A 119 14.10 14.83 -1.95
N GLY A 120 12.90 14.23 -2.01
CA GLY A 120 12.32 13.44 -0.92
C GLY A 120 11.26 14.13 -0.07
N GLN A 121 10.83 15.36 -0.37
CA GLN A 121 9.73 15.99 0.35
C GLN A 121 8.37 15.67 -0.30
N LEU A 122 7.49 15.01 0.45
CA LEU A 122 6.11 14.73 0.06
C LEU A 122 5.33 16.05 -0.03
N THR A 123 5.04 16.52 -1.24
CA THR A 123 4.19 17.71 -1.43
C THR A 123 2.74 17.34 -1.17
N ASP A 124 2.11 17.98 -0.17
CA ASP A 124 0.68 17.83 0.06
C ASP A 124 -0.11 18.46 -1.10
N ARG A 125 -0.64 17.61 -1.98
CA ARG A 125 -1.55 18.03 -3.06
C ARG A 125 -3.00 17.64 -2.78
N ILE A 126 -3.27 17.00 -1.65
CA ILE A 126 -4.57 16.37 -1.36
C ILE A 126 -5.24 16.97 -0.12
N GLY A 127 -4.54 17.86 0.60
CA GLY A 127 -5.01 18.45 1.85
C GLY A 127 -4.81 17.50 3.03
N LEU A 128 -3.76 16.69 2.99
CA LEU A 128 -3.40 15.78 4.06
C LEU A 128 -2.95 16.57 5.29
N ASP A 129 -3.29 16.07 6.48
CA ASP A 129 -2.81 16.66 7.72
C ASP A 129 -1.26 16.69 7.74
N PRO A 130 -0.63 17.82 8.11
CA PRO A 130 0.82 17.95 8.11
C PRO A 130 1.51 16.93 9.03
N ALA A 131 0.87 16.49 10.11
CA ALA A 131 1.42 15.45 10.97
C ALA A 131 1.40 14.07 10.31
N ALA A 132 0.38 13.78 9.48
CA ALA A 132 0.35 12.55 8.68
C ALA A 132 1.45 12.56 7.60
N VAL A 133 1.67 13.71 6.95
CA VAL A 133 2.79 13.86 5.99
C VAL A 133 4.14 13.69 6.67
N GLU A 134 4.33 14.28 7.86
CA GLU A 134 5.56 14.14 8.64
C GLU A 134 5.79 12.68 9.07
N ALA A 135 4.76 12.00 9.58
CA ALA A 135 4.84 10.59 9.97
C ALA A 135 5.18 9.68 8.78
N LEU A 136 4.51 9.87 7.63
CA LEU A 136 4.85 9.16 6.40
C LEU A 136 6.30 9.45 5.97
N SER A 137 6.72 10.71 5.99
CA SER A 137 8.10 11.06 5.62
C SER A 137 9.14 10.43 6.55
N ALA A 138 8.85 10.37 7.86
CA ALA A 138 9.78 9.87 8.86
C ALA A 138 9.86 8.34 8.92
N GLU A 139 8.74 7.65 8.70
CA GLU A 139 8.64 6.21 8.88
C GLU A 139 8.53 5.43 7.57
N PHE A 140 7.76 5.92 6.60
CA PHE A 140 7.52 5.20 5.34
C PHE A 140 8.66 5.34 4.34
N LEU A 141 9.23 6.54 4.19
CA LEU A 141 10.27 6.79 3.19
C LEU A 141 11.56 5.98 3.44
N PRO A 142 12.10 5.85 4.66
CA PRO A 142 13.28 5.02 4.90
C PRO A 142 13.06 3.56 4.50
N LEU A 143 11.91 3.00 4.85
CA LEU A 143 11.57 1.61 4.52
C LEU A 143 11.34 1.44 3.00
N THR A 144 10.75 2.44 2.36
CA THR A 144 10.62 2.47 0.89
C THR A 144 11.97 2.51 0.20
N ASN A 145 12.94 3.27 0.74
CA ASN A 145 14.31 3.30 0.22
C ASN A 145 14.99 1.94 0.36
N GLU A 146 14.84 1.24 1.49
CA GLU A 146 15.36 -0.12 1.65
C GLU A 146 14.75 -1.10 0.61
N CYS A 147 13.45 -1.00 0.34
CA CYS A 147 12.82 -1.79 -0.73
C CYS A 147 13.40 -1.46 -2.12
N ILE A 148 13.67 -0.18 -2.40
CA ILE A 148 14.27 0.27 -3.67
C ILE A 148 15.71 -0.22 -3.81
N GLU A 149 16.52 -0.16 -2.75
CA GLU A 149 17.89 -0.67 -2.74
C GLU A 149 17.91 -2.17 -3.05
N GLN A 150 17.05 -2.96 -2.39
CA GLN A 150 16.91 -4.38 -2.70
C GLN A 150 16.48 -4.64 -4.15
N ALA A 151 15.60 -3.81 -4.70
CA ALA A 151 15.21 -3.90 -6.10
C ALA A 151 16.36 -3.57 -7.05
N ARG A 152 17.21 -2.57 -6.72
CA ARG A 152 18.41 -2.23 -7.48
C ARG A 152 19.48 -3.31 -7.45
N GLU A 153 19.60 -4.06 -6.36
CA GLU A 153 20.50 -5.22 -6.32
C GLU A 153 20.12 -6.28 -7.37
N ARG A 154 18.82 -6.41 -7.68
CA ARG A 154 18.30 -7.30 -8.73
C ARG A 154 18.34 -6.66 -10.11
N ASP A 155 17.98 -5.39 -10.20
CA ASP A 155 17.95 -4.59 -11.43
C ASP A 155 18.71 -3.26 -11.26
N PRO A 156 20.01 -3.22 -11.59
CA PRO A 156 20.82 -2.01 -11.48
C PRO A 156 20.38 -0.87 -12.42
N GLU A 157 19.55 -1.14 -13.44
CA GLU A 157 19.02 -0.13 -14.37
C GLU A 157 17.65 0.41 -13.92
N LEU A 158 17.16 0.01 -12.73
CA LEU A 158 15.88 0.45 -12.19
C LEU A 158 15.83 1.98 -12.02
N VAL A 159 15.06 2.62 -12.89
CA VAL A 159 14.82 4.07 -12.90
C VAL A 159 13.36 4.37 -13.25
N GLY A 160 12.87 5.52 -12.81
CA GLY A 160 11.57 6.04 -13.22
C GLY A 160 10.70 6.49 -12.04
N LEU A 161 9.42 6.70 -12.32
CA LEU A 161 8.45 7.10 -11.30
C LEU A 161 7.64 5.93 -10.76
N LEU A 162 7.59 5.80 -9.44
CA LEU A 162 6.70 4.89 -8.71
C LEU A 162 5.56 5.70 -8.05
N ALA A 163 4.34 5.54 -8.56
CA ALA A 163 3.10 6.04 -7.99
C ALA A 163 2.42 4.97 -7.12
N VAL A 164 2.05 5.35 -5.90
CA VAL A 164 1.39 4.49 -4.91
C VAL A 164 0.11 5.17 -4.44
N GLU A 165 -1.03 4.53 -4.65
CA GLU A 165 -2.33 4.95 -4.11
C GLU A 165 -2.57 4.21 -2.79
N VAL A 166 -2.87 4.95 -1.74
CA VAL A 166 -3.08 4.43 -0.38
C VAL A 166 -4.49 4.80 0.06
N ASP A 167 -5.29 3.80 0.44
CA ASP A 167 -6.57 4.00 1.12
C ASP A 167 -6.35 3.86 2.62
N MET A 168 -6.83 4.84 3.37
CA MET A 168 -6.68 4.91 4.82
C MET A 168 -8.05 5.01 5.48
N ALA A 169 -8.18 4.37 6.62
CA ALA A 169 -9.32 4.52 7.51
C ALA A 169 -8.83 5.13 8.82
N GLY A 170 -9.34 6.31 9.15
CA GLY A 170 -9.00 7.07 10.33
C GLY A 170 -10.12 7.10 11.36
N ASP A 171 -9.74 7.01 12.62
CA ASP A 171 -10.60 7.29 13.77
C ASP A 171 -9.93 8.37 14.63
N PRO A 172 -10.65 9.41 15.08
CA PRO A 172 -10.06 10.51 15.86
C PRO A 172 -9.38 10.04 17.16
N GLU A 173 -9.83 8.94 17.77
CA GLU A 173 -9.31 8.42 19.03
C GLU A 173 -8.22 7.35 18.85
N LEU A 174 -8.26 6.59 17.74
CA LEU A 174 -7.39 5.40 17.57
C LEU A 174 -6.24 5.59 16.57
N GLY A 175 -6.25 6.64 15.75
CA GLY A 175 -5.27 6.84 14.69
C GLY A 175 -5.84 6.53 13.30
N ALA A 176 -4.96 6.55 12.31
CA ALA A 176 -5.25 6.06 10.97
C ALA A 176 -4.49 4.76 10.68
N VAL A 177 -5.18 3.85 9.99
CA VAL A 177 -4.61 2.61 9.47
C VAL A 177 -4.72 2.60 7.95
N ILE A 178 -3.74 1.99 7.30
CA ILE A 178 -3.78 1.78 5.85
C ILE A 178 -4.61 0.52 5.57
N ASP A 179 -5.69 0.68 4.80
CA ASP A 179 -6.63 -0.40 4.45
C ASP A 179 -6.23 -1.08 3.14
N ASP A 180 -5.79 -0.30 2.14
CA ASP A 180 -5.37 -0.83 0.84
C ASP A 180 -4.22 0.00 0.22
N VAL A 181 -3.43 -0.67 -0.61
CA VAL A 181 -2.29 -0.08 -1.35
C VAL A 181 -2.34 -0.57 -2.79
N ARG A 182 -2.41 0.37 -3.74
CA ARG A 182 -2.55 0.11 -5.17
C ARG A 182 -1.48 0.84 -5.97
N PHE A 183 -1.05 0.21 -7.07
CA PHE A 183 -0.03 0.75 -7.97
C PHE A 183 -0.69 1.02 -9.33
N PRO A 184 -1.13 2.25 -9.63
CA PRO A 184 -1.83 2.55 -10.87
C PRO A 184 -0.91 2.44 -12.10
N ASP A 185 -1.17 1.48 -12.99
CA ASP A 185 -0.36 1.21 -14.20
C ASP A 185 -0.15 2.44 -15.08
N ALA A 186 -1.15 3.33 -15.16
CA ALA A 186 -1.11 4.52 -16.00
C ALA A 186 -0.12 5.60 -15.53
N ARG A 187 0.36 5.51 -14.29
CA ARG A 187 1.28 6.49 -13.68
C ARG A 187 2.61 5.87 -13.22
N ASN A 188 2.71 4.54 -13.29
CA ASN A 188 3.89 3.80 -12.89
C ASN A 188 4.78 3.48 -14.10
N GLU A 189 6.00 4.01 -14.06
CA GLU A 189 7.07 3.61 -14.97
C GLU A 189 7.79 2.37 -14.44
N VAL A 190 7.83 2.21 -13.11
CA VAL A 190 8.44 1.07 -12.44
C VAL A 190 7.43 -0.05 -12.19
N ARG A 191 7.75 -1.25 -12.68
CA ARG A 191 6.87 -2.43 -12.66
C ARG A 191 7.49 -3.65 -11.98
N ASP A 192 8.47 -3.44 -11.09
CA ASP A 192 9.08 -4.53 -10.32
C ASP A 192 8.07 -5.09 -9.29
N PRO A 193 7.65 -6.37 -9.40
CA PRO A 193 6.61 -6.93 -8.54
C PRO A 193 7.09 -7.17 -7.10
N GLU A 194 8.40 -7.41 -6.89
CA GLU A 194 8.96 -7.64 -5.57
C GLU A 194 9.05 -6.33 -4.78
N LEU A 195 9.44 -5.23 -5.44
CA LEU A 195 9.43 -3.87 -4.91
C LEU A 195 8.01 -3.45 -4.51
N GLN A 196 7.04 -3.65 -5.40
CA GLN A 196 5.64 -3.30 -5.11
C GLN A 196 5.09 -4.12 -3.93
N THR A 197 5.48 -5.38 -3.80
CA THR A 197 5.10 -6.23 -2.66
C THR A 197 5.74 -5.73 -1.37
N CYS A 198 7.05 -5.46 -1.38
CA CYS A 198 7.80 -4.93 -0.23
C CYS A 198 7.17 -3.62 0.29
N ILE A 199 6.87 -2.68 -0.61
CA ILE A 199 6.26 -1.40 -0.26
C ILE A 199 4.84 -1.58 0.28
N ARG A 200 4.05 -2.47 -0.33
CA ARG A 200 2.68 -2.79 0.14
C ARG A 200 2.70 -3.35 1.56
N GLU A 201 3.54 -4.34 1.83
CA GLU A 201 3.63 -4.97 3.15
C GLU A 201 4.12 -3.96 4.21
N THR A 202 5.11 -3.16 3.85
CA THR A 202 5.63 -2.06 4.67
C THR A 202 4.51 -1.08 5.04
N ALA A 203 3.80 -0.53 4.05
CA ALA A 203 2.70 0.41 4.25
C ALA A 203 1.60 -0.16 5.14
N LEU A 204 1.15 -1.39 4.88
CA LEU A 204 0.08 -2.04 5.66
C LEU A 204 0.46 -2.31 7.13
N SER A 205 1.74 -2.23 7.48
CA SER A 205 2.22 -2.39 8.86
C SER A 205 2.25 -1.10 9.67
N MET A 206 2.01 0.04 9.03
CA MET A 206 2.16 1.36 9.66
C MET A 206 0.90 1.81 10.40
N LEU A 207 1.13 2.60 11.46
CA LEU A 207 0.11 3.34 12.19
C LEU A 207 0.36 4.83 11.98
N LEU A 208 -0.66 5.53 11.49
CA LEU A 208 -0.58 6.95 11.22
C LEU A 208 -1.31 7.73 12.32
N PRO A 209 -0.94 9.00 12.55
CA PRO A 209 -1.66 9.86 13.51
C PRO A 209 -3.14 10.00 13.12
N SER A 210 -4.00 10.22 14.12
CA SER A 210 -5.43 10.40 13.91
C SER A 210 -5.73 11.60 13.01
N PRO A 211 -6.57 11.47 11.98
CA PRO A 211 -7.09 12.62 11.27
C PRO A 211 -8.14 13.34 12.12
N GLU A 212 -8.22 14.66 12.01
CA GLU A 212 -9.16 15.46 12.82
C GLU A 212 -10.63 15.06 12.62
N GLN A 213 -10.99 14.65 11.40
CA GLN A 213 -12.38 14.39 11.01
C GLN A 213 -12.73 12.88 10.97
N GLY A 214 -11.77 11.99 11.20
CA GLY A 214 -11.96 10.55 10.97
C GLY A 214 -12.35 10.22 9.52
N GLY A 215 -12.74 8.97 9.27
CA GLY A 215 -13.33 8.54 8.00
C GLY A 215 -12.35 7.86 7.05
N GLN A 216 -12.70 7.82 5.77
CA GLN A 216 -11.87 7.21 4.72
C GLN A 216 -11.19 8.30 3.90
N GLU A 217 -9.88 8.15 3.73
CA GLU A 217 -9.05 9.05 2.93
C GLU A 217 -8.27 8.26 1.89
N ARG A 218 -8.07 8.87 0.72
CA ARG A 218 -7.28 8.30 -0.36
C ARG A 218 -6.13 9.23 -0.70
N LEU A 219 -4.91 8.72 -0.61
CA LEU A 219 -3.69 9.45 -0.86
C LEU A 219 -2.99 8.88 -2.10
N MET A 220 -2.34 9.76 -2.87
CA MET A 220 -1.45 9.37 -3.97
C MET A 220 -0.05 9.86 -3.64
N LEU A 221 0.87 8.92 -3.46
CA LEU A 221 2.29 9.14 -3.23
C LEU A 221 3.04 8.91 -4.54
N THR A 222 4.06 9.73 -4.81
CA THR A 222 4.95 9.53 -5.95
C THR A 222 6.39 9.57 -5.50
N VAL A 223 7.13 8.48 -5.76
CA VAL A 223 8.53 8.31 -5.39
C VAL A 223 9.36 8.25 -6.67
N PRO A 224 10.22 9.24 -6.95
CA PRO A 224 11.16 9.15 -8.05
C PRO A 224 12.29 8.19 -7.68
N ILE A 225 12.59 7.25 -8.58
CA ILE A 225 13.73 6.34 -8.48
C ILE A 225 14.79 6.85 -9.46
N GLU A 226 15.76 7.58 -8.92
CA GLU A 226 16.89 8.10 -9.69
C GLU A 226 17.90 6.99 -9.99
N SER A 227 18.69 7.11 -11.06
CA SER A 227 19.86 6.24 -11.19
C SER A 227 20.93 6.72 -10.21
N GLU A 228 21.54 5.78 -9.49
CA GLU A 228 22.60 6.05 -8.50
C GLU A 228 23.87 6.70 -9.09
N GLN A 229 23.90 6.89 -10.41
CA GLN A 229 25.09 7.26 -11.17
C GLN A 229 24.84 8.42 -12.13
N ALA A 230 24.48 9.58 -11.57
CA ALA A 230 24.98 10.82 -12.13
C ALA A 230 25.82 11.51 -11.05
N PRO A 231 27.16 11.35 -11.01
CA PRO A 231 27.99 12.14 -10.12
C PRO A 231 27.70 13.62 -10.39
N THR A 232 27.00 14.27 -9.47
CA THR A 232 26.74 15.70 -9.54
C THR A 232 28.09 16.40 -9.56
N LYS A 233 28.50 16.91 -10.72
CA LYS A 233 29.79 17.61 -10.97
C LYS A 233 29.96 18.91 -10.17
N ASN A 234 29.18 19.14 -9.11
CA ASN A 234 29.11 20.42 -8.39
C ASN A 234 29.99 20.52 -7.13
N GLN A 235 30.85 19.53 -6.83
CA GLN A 235 31.79 19.63 -5.69
C GLN A 235 33.18 20.24 -6.03
N THR A 236 33.38 20.92 -7.17
CA THR A 236 34.71 21.43 -7.58
C THR A 236 34.85 22.95 -7.59
N LYS A 237 34.24 23.68 -6.63
CA LYS A 237 34.49 25.12 -6.52
C LYS A 237 34.41 25.64 -5.07
N ASN A 238 35.34 25.21 -4.24
CA ASN A 238 35.80 25.94 -3.05
C ASN A 238 37.10 25.30 -2.54
N GLN A 239 38.20 25.57 -3.26
CA GLN A 239 39.55 25.61 -2.71
C GLN A 239 40.22 26.88 -3.23
#